data_AF-A0A4R1L750-F1
#
_entry.id   AF-A0A4R1L750-F1
#
_cell.length_a   1.000
_cell.length_b   1.000
_cell.length_c   1.000
_cell.angle_alpha   90.00
_cell.angle_beta   90.00
_cell.angle_gamma   90.00
#
_symmetry.space_group_name_H-M   'P 1'
#
loop_
_entity.id
_entity.type
_entity.pdbx_description
1 polymer ?
#
loop_
_entity_poly.entity_id
_entity_poly.type
_entity_poly.pdbx_seq_one_letter_code
_entity_poly.pdbx_strand_id
1 'polypeptide(L)'
;MIKHKRYFYALSILLAMVILAPAMYVGAQTTDTPTRRSLMYNTATETTVSGTIEAVNQVTGRRGWNGTHLQLKTAEGVMDVHVGPSWFLTQKKFELAKGDQVEITGSKVKFNDADALIARTIKKGESELTLRNAQGIPAWSRGGRN
;
A
#
# COMPACT_ATOMS: atom_id res chain seq x y z
N MET A 1 -11.46 -11.65 63.77
CA MET A 1 -12.68 -11.10 63.12
C MET A 1 -12.54 -9.59 63.08
N ILE A 2 -12.54 -8.99 61.89
CA ILE A 2 -13.22 -7.73 61.47
C ILE A 2 -12.84 -7.54 59.99
N LYS A 3 -13.87 -7.41 59.14
CA LYS A 3 -13.80 -7.29 57.69
C LYS A 3 -13.83 -5.81 57.29
N HIS A 4 -13.11 -5.42 56.23
CA HIS A 4 -13.67 -4.96 54.93
C HIS A 4 -12.84 -3.88 54.18
N LYS A 5 -12.60 -4.20 52.90
CA LYS A 5 -12.82 -3.41 51.66
C LYS A 5 -11.83 -2.32 51.21
N ARG A 6 -11.22 -2.63 50.03
CA ARG A 6 -11.09 -1.86 48.76
C ARG A 6 -10.09 -0.68 48.84
N TYR A 7 -9.19 -0.43 47.88
CA TYR A 7 -9.36 -0.12 46.46
C TYR A 7 -8.07 -0.52 45.68
N PHE A 8 -8.17 -1.36 44.64
CA PHE A 8 -8.02 -1.01 43.21
C PHE A 8 -6.65 -0.42 42.79
N TYR A 9 -5.86 -1.30 42.14
CA TYR A 9 -4.72 -1.14 41.24
C TYR A 9 -4.30 0.28 40.86
N ALA A 10 -3.09 0.68 41.29
CA ALA A 10 -2.36 1.83 40.77
C ALA A 10 -1.26 1.35 39.80
N LEU A 11 -1.49 1.65 38.53
CA LEU A 11 -0.61 1.47 37.37
C LEU A 11 -0.04 2.84 37.01
N SER A 12 1.26 3.11 37.18
CA SER A 12 2.03 4.10 36.39
C SER A 12 3.54 3.93 36.67
N ILE A 13 4.30 3.30 35.79
CA ILE A 13 5.13 3.91 34.72
C ILE A 13 6.31 4.72 35.30
N LEU A 14 7.47 4.05 35.34
CA LEU A 14 8.77 4.65 35.63
C LEU A 14 9.38 5.15 34.31
N LEU A 15 9.63 6.46 34.30
CA LEU A 15 10.32 7.27 33.31
C LEU A 15 11.82 6.92 33.28
N ALA A 16 12.39 6.63 32.11
CA ALA A 16 13.84 6.58 31.95
C ALA A 16 14.31 7.05 30.55
N MET A 17 14.90 8.26 30.58
CA MET A 17 16.05 8.78 29.85
C MET A 17 16.11 8.85 28.30
N VAL A 18 16.28 10.10 27.88
CA VAL A 18 16.79 10.63 26.62
C VAL A 18 18.29 10.35 26.47
N ILE A 19 18.73 9.93 25.28
CA ILE A 19 20.11 10.16 24.79
C ILE A 19 20.04 10.71 23.36
N LEU A 20 20.77 11.81 23.17
CA LEU A 20 20.95 12.62 21.97
C LEU A 20 22.14 12.09 21.15
N ALA A 21 21.96 11.86 19.85
CA ALA A 21 23.03 11.91 18.84
C ALA A 21 22.41 12.14 17.44
N PRO A 22 22.74 13.20 16.70
CA PRO A 22 22.34 13.33 15.31
C PRO A 22 23.30 12.48 14.47
N ALA A 23 22.86 11.31 14.02
CA ALA A 23 23.58 10.59 12.98
C ALA A 23 23.40 11.36 11.66
N MET A 24 24.48 11.96 11.17
CA MET A 24 24.56 12.55 9.84
C MET A 24 24.21 11.49 8.79
N TYR A 25 23.01 11.60 8.21
CA TYR A 25 22.67 10.88 6.99
C TYR A 25 23.44 11.54 5.84
N VAL A 26 24.62 11.01 5.51
CA VAL A 26 25.24 11.26 4.21
C VAL A 26 24.45 10.44 3.19
N GLY A 27 23.37 11.02 2.68
CA GLY A 27 22.69 10.50 1.50
C GLY A 27 23.58 10.71 0.29
N ALA A 28 24.23 9.64 -0.19
CA ALA A 28 24.87 9.63 -1.49
C ALA A 28 23.79 9.86 -2.55
N GLN A 29 23.67 11.09 -3.05
CA GLN A 29 22.82 11.41 -4.20
C GLN A 29 23.56 10.99 -5.47
N THR A 30 23.37 9.75 -5.89
CA THR A 30 23.60 9.38 -7.29
C THR A 30 22.51 10.04 -8.12
N THR A 31 22.91 11.00 -8.95
CA THR A 31 22.06 11.67 -9.94
C THR A 31 21.70 10.69 -11.05
N ASP A 32 20.79 9.76 -10.78
CA ASP A 32 20.10 9.02 -11.81
C ASP A 32 19.04 9.95 -12.41
N THR A 33 19.38 10.56 -13.54
CA THR A 33 18.39 11.26 -14.37
C THR A 33 17.34 10.23 -14.77
N PRO A 34 16.09 10.30 -14.27
CA PRO A 34 15.12 9.27 -14.57
C PRO A 34 14.73 9.45 -16.03
N THR A 35 15.17 8.51 -16.87
CA THR A 35 14.48 8.28 -18.13
C THR A 35 12.98 8.15 -17.83
N ARG A 36 12.12 8.77 -18.65
CA ARG A 36 10.65 8.87 -18.48
C ARG A 36 9.89 7.53 -18.44
N ARG A 37 10.54 6.43 -18.04
CA ARG A 37 9.96 5.14 -17.66
C ARG A 37 9.83 4.99 -16.13
N SER A 38 10.40 5.91 -15.34
CA SER A 38 10.45 5.90 -13.87
C SER A 38 9.23 6.52 -13.15
N LEU A 39 8.18 6.92 -13.87
CA LEU A 39 7.13 7.79 -13.30
C LEU A 39 5.98 7.09 -12.55
N MET A 40 6.06 5.78 -12.26
CA MET A 40 4.94 5.13 -11.54
C MET A 40 5.34 4.19 -10.41
N TYR A 41 6.42 3.41 -10.48
CA TYR A 41 6.75 2.51 -9.36
C TYR A 41 8.15 2.79 -8.85
N ASN A 42 8.27 3.11 -7.56
CA ASN A 42 9.55 3.33 -6.90
C ASN A 42 9.76 2.25 -5.82
N THR A 43 10.71 1.34 -6.08
CA THR A 43 11.08 0.24 -5.16
C THR A 43 11.59 0.72 -3.82
N ALA A 44 12.20 1.91 -3.75
CA ALA A 44 12.68 2.51 -2.49
C ALA A 44 11.52 2.97 -1.57
N THR A 45 10.31 3.08 -2.12
CA THR A 45 9.09 3.47 -1.40
C THR A 45 8.12 2.29 -1.26
N GLU A 46 8.60 1.07 -1.51
CA GLU A 46 7.79 -0.14 -1.39
C GLU A 46 7.45 -0.37 0.09
N THR A 47 6.16 -0.52 0.37
CA THR A 47 5.64 -0.80 1.69
C THR A 47 4.53 -1.82 1.58
N THR A 48 4.32 -2.57 2.65
CA THR A 48 3.19 -3.48 2.80
C THR A 48 2.17 -2.85 3.73
N VAL A 49 0.92 -2.83 3.28
CA VAL A 49 -0.19 -2.22 3.99
C VAL A 49 -1.33 -3.21 4.06
N SER A 50 -1.81 -3.49 5.27
CA SER A 50 -2.98 -4.31 5.50
C SER A 50 -4.18 -3.41 5.79
N GLY A 51 -5.34 -3.76 5.26
CA GLY A 51 -6.54 -2.97 5.46
C GLY A 51 -7.80 -3.66 4.94
N THR A 52 -8.91 -2.95 5.07
CA THR A 52 -10.22 -3.38 4.56
C THR A 52 -10.57 -2.56 3.33
N ILE A 53 -11.05 -3.20 2.28
CA ILE A 53 -11.53 -2.52 1.09
C ILE A 53 -12.83 -1.79 1.44
N GLU A 54 -12.81 -0.47 1.36
CA GLU A 54 -13.99 0.37 1.59
C GLU A 54 -14.80 0.56 0.31
N ALA A 55 -14.12 0.69 -0.83
CA ALA A 55 -14.74 0.78 -2.14
C ALA A 55 -13.81 0.28 -3.24
N VAL A 56 -14.42 -0.17 -4.34
CA VAL A 56 -13.73 -0.56 -5.59
C VAL A 56 -14.25 0.36 -6.69
N ASN A 57 -13.37 1.21 -7.19
CA ASN A 57 -13.69 2.20 -8.22
C ASN A 57 -13.08 1.76 -9.55
N GLN A 58 -13.91 1.71 -10.60
CA GLN A 58 -13.44 1.53 -11.96
C GLN A 58 -13.30 2.89 -12.61
N VAL A 59 -12.07 3.27 -12.93
CA VAL A 59 -11.73 4.53 -13.58
C VAL A 59 -11.53 4.27 -15.06
N THR A 60 -12.41 4.83 -15.88
CA THR A 60 -12.26 4.79 -17.34
C THR A 60 -11.35 5.94 -17.78
N GLY A 61 -10.14 5.61 -18.24
CA GLY A 61 -9.19 6.51 -18.83
C GLY A 61 -9.50 6.85 -20.30
N ARG A 62 -8.75 7.83 -20.85
CA ARG A 62 -8.82 8.19 -22.26
C ARG A 62 -8.46 6.97 -23.14
N ARG A 63 -9.21 6.76 -24.23
CA ARG A 63 -9.14 5.60 -25.14
C ARG A 63 -9.74 4.28 -24.59
N GLY A 64 -10.68 4.34 -23.64
CA GLY A 64 -11.43 3.16 -23.19
C GLY A 64 -10.64 2.21 -22.29
N TRP A 65 -9.52 2.67 -21.73
CA TRP A 65 -8.78 1.90 -20.73
C TRP A 65 -9.49 1.94 -19.39
N ASN A 66 -9.92 0.80 -18.86
CA ASN A 66 -10.50 0.71 -17.52
C ASN A 66 -9.42 0.31 -16.51
N GLY A 67 -9.13 1.18 -15.56
CA GLY A 67 -8.27 0.93 -14.41
C GLY A 67 -9.10 0.69 -13.16
N THR A 68 -8.73 -0.29 -12.34
CA THR A 68 -9.33 -0.55 -11.03
C THR A 68 -8.50 0.13 -9.95
N HIS A 69 -9.16 0.96 -9.16
CA HIS A 69 -8.66 1.63 -7.98
C HIS A 69 -9.41 1.11 -6.74
N LEU A 70 -8.71 0.91 -5.63
CA LEU A 70 -9.33 0.52 -4.36
C LEU A 70 -9.19 1.64 -3.35
N GLN A 71 -10.25 1.92 -2.61
CA GLN A 71 -10.16 2.72 -1.39
C GLN A 71 -9.88 1.75 -0.24
N LEU A 72 -8.62 1.72 0.21
CA LEU A 72 -8.20 0.84 1.30
C LEU A 72 -8.23 1.63 2.61
N LYS A 73 -9.05 1.14 3.55
CA LYS A 73 -9.10 1.67 4.91
C LYS A 73 -8.06 0.96 5.77
N THR A 74 -7.12 1.73 6.29
CA THR A 74 -6.02 1.27 7.15
C THR A 74 -6.13 1.97 8.51
N ALA A 75 -5.21 1.65 9.43
CA ALA A 75 -5.13 2.34 10.72
C ALA A 75 -4.77 3.83 10.59
N GLU A 76 -4.08 4.22 9.52
CA GLU A 76 -3.60 5.60 9.28
C GLU A 76 -4.64 6.46 8.55
N GLY A 77 -5.63 5.85 7.91
CA GLY A 77 -6.66 6.53 7.14
C GLY A 77 -7.12 5.72 5.93
N VAL A 78 -7.83 6.39 5.02
CA VAL A 78 -8.26 5.81 3.74
C VAL A 78 -7.28 6.27 2.67
N MET A 79 -6.75 5.33 1.88
CA MET A 79 -5.83 5.63 0.78
C MET A 79 -6.31 5.00 -0.54
N ASP A 80 -5.98 5.66 -1.66
CA ASP A 80 -6.27 5.13 -2.98
C ASP A 80 -5.17 4.16 -3.43
N VAL A 81 -5.55 2.96 -3.84
CA VAL A 81 -4.65 1.91 -4.28
C VAL A 81 -4.89 1.63 -5.76
N HIS A 82 -3.90 1.95 -6.59
CA HIS A 82 -3.92 1.66 -8.01
C HIS A 82 -3.51 0.20 -8.25
N VAL A 83 -4.49 -0.64 -8.56
CA VAL A 83 -4.29 -2.07 -8.80
C VAL A 83 -3.78 -2.30 -10.22
N GLY A 84 -4.43 -1.69 -11.19
CA GLY A 84 -4.11 -1.85 -12.61
C GLY A 84 -5.38 -2.05 -13.44
N PRO A 85 -5.26 -2.57 -14.67
CA PRO A 85 -6.40 -2.68 -15.58
C PRO A 85 -7.45 -3.67 -15.09
N SER A 86 -8.73 -3.32 -15.19
CA SER A 86 -9.83 -4.17 -14.74
C SER A 86 -9.85 -5.52 -15.46
N TRP A 87 -9.51 -5.56 -16.76
CA TRP A 87 -9.45 -6.79 -17.53
C TRP A 87 -8.43 -7.80 -16.99
N PHE A 88 -7.33 -7.34 -16.39
CA PHE A 88 -6.29 -8.21 -15.86
C PHE A 88 -6.78 -8.95 -14.61
N LEU A 89 -7.52 -8.26 -13.74
CA LEU A 89 -8.14 -8.86 -12.56
C LEU A 89 -9.16 -9.93 -12.95
N THR A 90 -10.01 -9.63 -13.94
CA THR A 90 -10.98 -10.59 -14.48
C THR A 90 -10.30 -11.82 -15.08
N GLN A 91 -9.24 -11.64 -15.88
CA GLN A 91 -8.48 -12.77 -16.44
C GLN A 91 -7.83 -13.66 -15.37
N LYS A 92 -7.39 -13.06 -14.27
CA LYS A 92 -6.80 -13.78 -13.13
C LYS A 92 -7.86 -14.34 -12.17
N LYS A 93 -9.15 -14.11 -12.45
CA LYS A 93 -10.28 -14.51 -11.59
C LYS A 93 -10.10 -14.04 -10.14
N PHE A 94 -9.49 -12.87 -9.98
CA PHE A 94 -9.19 -12.31 -8.67
C PHE A 94 -10.21 -11.22 -8.34
N GLU A 95 -11.18 -11.58 -7.51
CA GLU A 95 -12.29 -10.72 -7.13
C GLU A 95 -12.01 -10.00 -5.82
N LEU A 96 -12.13 -8.68 -5.88
CA LEU A 96 -11.97 -7.76 -4.78
C LEU A 96 -13.30 -7.05 -4.56
N ALA A 97 -13.82 -7.14 -3.34
CA ALA A 97 -15.10 -6.58 -2.96
C ALA A 97 -14.96 -5.71 -1.71
N LYS A 98 -15.91 -4.79 -1.54
CA LYS A 98 -16.03 -4.03 -0.30
C LYS A 98 -16.19 -4.97 0.89
N GLY A 99 -15.43 -4.71 1.96
CA GLY A 99 -15.40 -5.53 3.17
C GLY A 99 -14.31 -6.61 3.18
N ASP A 100 -13.66 -6.88 2.05
CA ASP A 100 -12.53 -7.81 2.02
C ASP A 100 -11.34 -7.25 2.81
N GLN A 101 -10.74 -8.10 3.64
CA GLN A 101 -9.45 -7.82 4.26
C GLN A 101 -8.33 -8.27 3.32
N VAL A 102 -7.45 -7.34 3.00
CA VAL A 102 -6.35 -7.56 2.06
C VAL A 102 -5.05 -7.00 2.61
N GLU A 103 -3.96 -7.61 2.20
CA GLU A 103 -2.60 -7.12 2.40
C GLU A 103 -2.01 -6.78 1.04
N ILE A 104 -1.55 -5.54 0.90
CA ILE A 104 -1.08 -5.01 -0.37
C ILE A 104 0.35 -4.55 -0.20
N THR A 105 1.25 -5.11 -0.99
CA THR A 105 2.62 -4.62 -1.13
C THR A 105 2.70 -3.76 -2.37
N GLY A 106 3.21 -2.54 -2.25
CA GLY A 106 3.27 -1.60 -3.36
C GLY A 106 4.10 -0.37 -3.06
N SER A 107 4.33 0.46 -4.07
CA SER A 107 5.08 1.70 -3.93
C SER A 107 4.15 2.85 -3.55
N LYS A 108 4.47 3.55 -2.45
CA LYS A 108 3.76 4.76 -2.05
C LYS A 108 4.21 5.92 -2.93
N VAL A 109 3.26 6.53 -3.63
CA VAL A 109 3.50 7.66 -4.53
C VAL A 109 2.55 8.81 -4.18
N LYS A 110 2.95 10.03 -4.53
CA LYS A 110 2.06 11.18 -4.49
C LYS A 110 1.60 11.49 -5.91
N PHE A 111 0.30 11.48 -6.13
CA PHE A 111 -0.31 11.81 -7.41
C PHE A 111 -1.30 12.97 -7.20
N ASN A 112 -1.03 14.12 -7.83
CA ASN A 112 -1.82 15.35 -7.65
C ASN A 112 -2.03 15.71 -6.16
N ASP A 113 -0.95 15.70 -5.38
CA ASP A 113 -0.94 15.98 -3.92
C ASP A 113 -1.73 15.00 -3.04
N ALA A 114 -2.32 13.95 -3.61
CA ALA A 114 -2.94 12.85 -2.88
C ALA A 114 -1.99 11.66 -2.73
N ASP A 115 -2.03 11.02 -1.56
CA ASP A 115 -1.31 9.77 -1.31
C ASP A 115 -2.00 8.62 -2.06
N ALA A 116 -1.24 7.93 -2.91
CA ALA A 116 -1.70 6.75 -3.62
C ALA A 116 -0.68 5.61 -3.48
N LEU A 117 -1.16 4.37 -3.50
CA LEU A 117 -0.31 3.18 -3.46
C LEU A 117 -0.43 2.43 -4.79
N ILE A 118 0.70 2.18 -5.45
CA ILE A 118 0.71 1.38 -6.67
C ILE A 118 0.99 -0.07 -6.31
N ALA A 119 -0.03 -0.90 -6.42
CA ALA A 119 0.02 -2.28 -5.94
C ALA A 119 0.94 -3.15 -6.79
N ARG A 120 1.93 -3.78 -6.17
CA ARG A 120 2.74 -4.82 -6.80
C ARG A 120 2.14 -6.20 -6.58
N THR A 121 1.70 -6.46 -5.37
CA THR A 121 1.11 -7.73 -4.96
C THR A 121 -0.09 -7.46 -4.06
N ILE A 122 -1.16 -8.23 -4.24
CA ILE A 122 -2.33 -8.22 -3.37
C ILE A 122 -2.55 -9.62 -2.82
N LYS A 123 -2.65 -9.74 -1.50
CA LYS A 123 -2.96 -10.97 -0.81
C LYS A 123 -4.32 -10.85 -0.12
N LYS A 124 -5.19 -11.83 -0.36
CA LYS A 124 -6.53 -11.95 0.23
C LYS A 124 -6.64 -13.36 0.81
N GLY A 125 -6.46 -13.48 2.12
CA GLY A 125 -6.37 -14.79 2.79
C GLY A 125 -5.19 -15.60 2.25
N GLU A 126 -5.49 -16.77 1.67
CA GLU A 126 -4.50 -17.66 1.03
C GLU A 126 -4.23 -17.33 -0.44
N SER A 127 -5.05 -16.48 -1.06
CA SER A 127 -4.90 -16.10 -2.46
C SER A 127 -3.95 -14.91 -2.59
N GLU A 128 -2.96 -15.02 -3.49
CA GLU A 128 -2.02 -13.94 -3.79
C GLU A 128 -2.03 -13.65 -5.30
N LEU A 129 -2.13 -12.38 -5.65
CA LEU A 129 -2.03 -11.89 -7.01
C LEU A 129 -0.85 -10.93 -7.15
N THR A 130 0.14 -11.33 -7.96
CA THR A 130 1.21 -10.46 -8.40
C THR A 130 0.80 -9.67 -9.66
N LEU A 131 0.79 -8.35 -9.53
CA LEU A 131 0.43 -7.39 -10.59
C LEU A 131 1.67 -6.84 -11.30
N ARG A 132 2.75 -6.61 -10.54
CA ARG A 132 4.02 -6.06 -11.03
C ARG A 132 5.19 -6.92 -10.55
N ASN A 133 6.27 -6.97 -11.33
CA ASN A 133 7.49 -7.66 -10.90
C ASN A 133 8.35 -6.78 -9.96
N ALA A 134 9.51 -7.29 -9.52
CA ALA A 134 10.43 -6.57 -8.64
C ALA A 134 10.99 -5.26 -9.23
N GLN A 135 10.96 -5.14 -10.55
CA GLN A 135 11.38 -3.95 -11.27
C GLN A 135 10.21 -2.97 -11.50
N GLY A 136 9.03 -3.23 -10.92
CA GLY A 136 7.82 -2.42 -11.09
C GLY A 136 7.15 -2.58 -12.46
N ILE A 137 7.61 -3.52 -13.29
CA ILE A 137 7.05 -3.76 -14.62
C ILE A 137 5.73 -4.49 -14.46
N PRO A 138 4.62 -3.94 -14.99
CA PRO A 138 3.33 -4.59 -14.88
C PRO A 138 3.27 -5.86 -15.72
N ALA A 139 2.61 -6.89 -15.19
CA ALA A 139 2.45 -8.18 -15.87
C ALA A 139 1.74 -8.05 -17.22
N TRP A 140 0.87 -7.03 -17.39
CA TRP A 140 0.22 -6.71 -18.66
C TRP A 140 1.10 -5.98 -19.68
N SER A 141 2.27 -5.46 -19.28
CA SER A 141 3.19 -4.76 -20.21
C SER A 141 3.71 -5.65 -21.34
N ARG A 142 3.69 -6.97 -21.17
CA ARG A 142 4.21 -7.95 -22.13
C ARG A 142 3.14 -8.48 -23.09
N GLY A 143 1.86 -8.18 -22.85
CA GLY A 143 0.72 -8.68 -23.65
C GLY A 143 0.16 -7.67 -24.66
N GLY A 144 0.78 -6.50 -24.82
CA GLY A 144 0.32 -5.43 -25.72
C GLY A 144 0.77 -5.58 -27.17
N ARG A 145 0.86 -6.80 -27.71
CA ARG A 145 1.02 -7.03 -29.15
C ARG A 145 0.04 -8.12 -29.56
N ASN A 146 -0.98 -7.65 -30.29
CA ASN A 146 -1.95 -8.42 -31.06
C ASN A 146 -1.28 -9.52 -31.87
#